data_AF-A0A3Y9C5I5-F1
#
_entry.id   AF-A0A3Y9C5I5-F1
#
_cell.length_a   1.000
_cell.length_b   1.000
_cell.length_c   1.000
_cell.angle_alpha   90.00
_cell.angle_beta   90.00
_cell.angle_gamma   90.00
#
_symmetry.space_group_name_H-M   'P 1'
#
loop_
_entity.id
_entity.type
_entity.pdbx_description
1 polymer ?
#
loop_
_entity_poly.entity_id
_entity_poly.type
_entity_poly.pdbx_seq_one_letter_code
_entity_poly.pdbx_strand_id
1 'polypeptide(L)'
;MKSTPFTEMATAFRGQIVRLWALQYHGTQSETAAALTEAAINLGYATRSRPVPGAALLSWSSNPAETPLWAAQTALILMLNIGWKPESNQDWCGMSALIFRSNRTLPLEQLVASLPESIDKQTATGWFVAAIEEDAHYRYNRKSR
;
A
#
# COMPACT_ATOMS: atom_id res chain seq x y z
N MET A 1 -14.57 -13.39 -10.88
CA MET A 1 -14.00 -12.50 -11.90
C MET A 1 -12.53 -12.85 -11.99
N LYS A 2 -11.97 -13.00 -13.18
CA LYS A 2 -10.52 -13.22 -13.31
C LYS A 2 -9.81 -11.95 -12.83
N SER A 3 -8.74 -12.09 -12.05
CA SER A 3 -7.98 -10.94 -11.58
C SER A 3 -7.39 -10.19 -12.77
N THR A 4 -7.46 -8.86 -12.78
CA THR A 4 -6.77 -8.05 -13.78
C THR A 4 -5.28 -8.01 -13.46
N PRO A 5 -4.39 -7.76 -14.44
CA PRO A 5 -2.97 -7.59 -14.18
C PRO A 5 -2.68 -6.49 -13.14
N PHE A 6 -3.47 -5.41 -13.14
CA PHE A 6 -3.37 -4.36 -12.12
C PHE A 6 -3.68 -4.90 -10.72
N THR A 7 -4.78 -5.64 -10.57
CA THR A 7 -5.16 -6.22 -9.27
C THR A 7 -4.13 -7.24 -8.78
N GLU A 8 -3.51 -8.01 -9.68
CA GLU A 8 -2.44 -8.96 -9.34
C GLU A 8 -1.19 -8.23 -8.81
N MET A 9 -0.68 -7.25 -9.56
CA MET A 9 0.49 -6.44 -9.16
C MET A 9 0.23 -5.69 -7.85
N ALA A 10 -0.92 -5.03 -7.72
CA ALA A 10 -1.28 -4.29 -6.53
C ALA A 10 -1.44 -5.19 -5.30
N THR A 11 -1.84 -6.45 -5.49
CA THR A 11 -1.93 -7.44 -4.40
C THR A 11 -0.56 -7.94 -4.00
N ALA A 12 0.30 -8.29 -4.97
CA ALA A 12 1.68 -8.72 -4.72
C ALA A 12 2.48 -7.66 -3.95
N PHE A 13 2.30 -6.38 -4.30
CA PHE A 13 2.99 -5.28 -3.65
C PHE A 13 2.69 -5.12 -2.16
N ARG A 14 1.51 -5.54 -1.67
CA ARG A 14 1.13 -5.34 -0.25
C ARG A 14 2.09 -6.02 0.71
N GLY A 15 2.39 -7.30 0.46
CA GLY A 15 3.36 -8.04 1.27
C GLY A 15 4.79 -7.52 1.06
N GLN A 16 5.12 -7.15 -0.18
CA GLN A 16 6.44 -6.61 -0.52
C GLN A 16 6.76 -5.32 0.24
N ILE A 17 5.87 -4.33 0.27
CA ILE A 17 6.17 -3.05 0.90
C ILE A 17 6.33 -3.17 2.42
N VAL A 18 5.55 -4.06 3.06
CA VAL A 18 5.73 -4.37 4.48
C VAL A 18 7.08 -5.05 4.74
N ARG A 19 7.47 -6.00 3.87
CA ARG A 19 8.80 -6.64 3.95
C ARG A 19 9.93 -5.63 3.77
N LEU A 20 9.83 -4.74 2.78
CA LEU A 20 10.84 -3.71 2.52
C LEU A 20 11.01 -2.80 3.73
N TRP A 21 9.90 -2.34 4.31
CA TRP A 21 9.94 -1.52 5.53
C TRP A 21 10.55 -2.28 6.71
N ALA A 22 10.16 -3.55 6.92
CA ALA A 22 10.67 -4.36 8.01
C ALA A 22 12.19 -4.56 7.95
N LEU A 23 12.78 -4.58 6.75
CA LEU A 23 14.25 -4.68 6.55
C LEU A 23 14.99 -3.38 6.91
N GLN A 24 14.31 -2.22 6.91
CA GLN A 24 14.90 -0.94 7.31
C GLN A 24 14.84 -0.73 8.83
N TYR A 25 14.00 -1.48 9.54
CA TYR A 25 13.83 -1.34 10.98
C TYR A 25 14.89 -2.13 11.75
N HIS A 26 15.64 -1.45 12.61
CA HIS A 26 16.62 -2.09 13.50
C HIS A 26 15.91 -2.60 14.76
N GLY A 27 15.58 -3.89 14.79
CA GLY A 27 14.96 -4.53 15.94
C GLY A 27 14.66 -6.01 15.70
N THR A 28 14.13 -6.66 16.72
CA THR A 28 13.56 -8.00 16.62
C THR A 28 12.26 -7.98 15.81
N GLN A 29 11.84 -9.13 15.27
CA GLN A 29 10.59 -9.22 14.52
C GLN A 29 9.35 -8.76 15.33
N SER A 30 9.36 -9.00 16.65
CA SER A 30 8.29 -8.55 17.54
C SER A 30 8.28 -7.03 17.70
N GLU A 31 9.45 -6.41 17.82
CA GLU A 31 9.58 -4.94 17.89
C GLU A 31 9.19 -4.30 16.56
N THR A 32 9.63 -4.85 15.42
CA THR A 32 9.21 -4.38 14.10
C THR A 32 7.70 -4.44 13.92
N ALA A 33 7.05 -5.53 14.35
CA ALA A 33 5.60 -5.66 14.28
C ALA A 33 4.86 -4.68 15.22
N ALA A 34 5.41 -4.43 16.41
CA ALA A 34 4.89 -3.45 17.35
C ALA A 34 5.00 -2.03 16.77
N ALA A 35 6.17 -1.65 16.24
CA ALA A 35 6.40 -0.35 15.64
C ALA A 35 5.48 -0.10 14.42
N LEU A 36 5.24 -1.12 13.58
CA LEU A 36 4.28 -0.99 12.47
C LEU A 36 2.85 -0.76 12.98
N THR A 37 2.46 -1.48 14.03
CA THR A 37 1.12 -1.35 14.60
C THR A 37 0.93 0.02 15.24
N GLU A 38 1.93 0.51 15.97
CA GLU A 38 1.93 1.83 16.59
C GLU A 38 1.85 2.94 15.54
N ALA A 39 2.68 2.87 14.50
CA ALA A 39 2.62 3.82 13.38
C ALA A 39 1.25 3.82 12.69
N ALA A 40 0.64 2.64 12.52
CA ALA A 40 -0.70 2.53 11.95
C ALA A 40 -1.78 3.19 12.81
N ILE A 41 -1.66 3.11 14.14
CA ILE A 41 -2.56 3.79 15.07
C ILE A 41 -2.37 5.30 14.97
N ASN A 42 -1.12 5.78 14.99
CA ASN A 42 -0.80 7.21 14.90
C ASN A 42 -1.26 7.84 13.58
N LEU A 43 -1.23 7.08 12.48
CA LEU A 43 -1.73 7.50 11.16
C LEU A 43 -3.25 7.32 11.00
N GLY A 44 -3.95 6.76 11.99
CA GLY A 44 -5.40 6.52 11.94
C GLY A 44 -5.83 5.33 11.07
N TYR A 45 -4.90 4.47 10.64
CA TYR A 45 -5.19 3.27 9.84
C TYR A 45 -5.62 2.06 10.67
N ALA A 46 -5.34 2.05 11.98
CA ALA A 46 -5.70 0.96 12.89
C ALA A 46 -6.21 1.49 14.24
N THR A 47 -7.19 0.80 14.83
CA THR A 47 -7.71 1.07 16.18
C THR A 47 -7.39 -0.06 17.17
N ARG A 48 -6.37 -0.87 16.87
CA ARG A 48 -6.03 -2.08 17.62
C ARG A 48 -5.44 -1.72 18.99
N SER A 49 -5.80 -2.48 20.02
CA SER A 49 -5.21 -2.33 21.36
C SER A 49 -3.92 -3.13 21.56
N ARG A 50 -3.62 -4.12 20.70
CA ARG A 50 -2.43 -4.96 20.78
C ARG A 50 -1.68 -5.03 19.45
N PRO A 51 -0.34 -5.01 19.47
CA PRO A 51 0.52 -5.33 18.34
C PRO A 51 0.14 -6.65 17.65
N VAL A 52 0.36 -6.71 16.34
CA VAL A 52 0.35 -8.00 15.64
C VAL A 52 1.58 -8.83 16.05
N PRO A 53 1.48 -10.18 16.05
CA PRO A 53 2.65 -11.03 16.30
C PRO A 53 3.73 -10.82 15.23
N GLY A 54 5.01 -10.91 15.61
CA GLY A 54 6.14 -10.79 14.67
C GLY A 54 6.05 -11.77 13.49
N ALA A 55 5.55 -12.98 13.74
CA ALA A 55 5.33 -14.00 12.71
C ALA A 55 4.35 -13.57 11.60
N ALA A 56 3.47 -12.61 11.86
CA ALA A 56 2.55 -12.07 10.86
C ALA A 56 3.30 -11.40 9.70
N LEU A 57 4.42 -10.71 9.99
CA LEU A 57 5.23 -10.03 8.95
C LEU A 57 5.80 -11.03 7.94
N LEU A 58 6.22 -12.21 8.41
CA LEU A 58 6.72 -13.29 7.56
C LEU A 58 5.58 -13.88 6.71
N SER A 59 4.44 -14.17 7.34
CA SER A 59 3.25 -14.68 6.65
C SER A 59 2.78 -13.76 5.53
N TRP A 60 2.72 -12.44 5.78
CA TRP A 60 2.33 -11.44 4.79
C TRP A 60 3.30 -11.32 3.62
N SER A 61 4.59 -11.50 3.89
CA SER A 61 5.62 -11.52 2.84
C SER A 61 5.46 -12.73 1.90
N SER A 62 5.08 -13.89 2.45
CA SER A 62 4.85 -15.13 1.68
C SER A 62 3.47 -15.19 1.04
N ASN A 63 2.47 -14.54 1.64
CA ASN A 63 1.10 -14.50 1.13
C ASN A 63 0.60 -13.03 1.06
N PRO A 64 0.96 -12.28 0.01
CA PRO A 64 0.60 -10.87 -0.11
C PRO A 64 -0.91 -10.59 -0.07
N ALA A 65 -1.74 -11.55 -0.49
CA ALA A 65 -3.19 -11.44 -0.45
C ALA A 65 -3.76 -11.38 0.98
N GLU A 66 -3.07 -11.99 1.95
CA GLU A 66 -3.44 -11.95 3.37
C GLU A 66 -2.93 -10.70 4.09
N THR A 67 -2.10 -9.88 3.42
CA THR A 67 -1.57 -8.66 4.02
C THR A 67 -2.71 -7.64 4.24
N PRO A 68 -2.96 -7.22 5.49
CA PRO A 68 -3.99 -6.22 5.77
C PRO A 68 -3.69 -4.89 5.09
N LEU A 69 -4.73 -4.22 4.60
CA LEU A 69 -4.57 -2.95 3.89
C LEU A 69 -3.92 -1.87 4.74
N TRP A 70 -4.31 -1.78 6.03
CA TRP A 70 -3.71 -0.83 6.97
C TRP A 70 -2.19 -1.03 7.10
N ALA A 71 -1.71 -2.28 7.07
CA ALA A 71 -0.30 -2.60 7.24
C ALA A 71 0.50 -2.15 6.01
N ALA A 72 -0.02 -2.46 4.81
CA ALA A 72 0.61 -2.04 3.56
C ALA A 72 0.60 -0.50 3.40
N GLN A 73 -0.52 0.17 3.74
CA GLN A 73 -0.61 1.64 3.70
C GLN A 73 0.36 2.29 4.69
N THR A 74 0.43 1.77 5.92
CA THR A 74 1.36 2.27 6.94
C THR A 74 2.81 2.09 6.49
N ALA A 75 3.18 0.89 6.03
CA ALA A 75 4.53 0.62 5.54
C ALA A 75 4.89 1.52 4.36
N LEU A 76 3.96 1.76 3.43
CA LEU A 76 4.18 2.68 2.32
C LEU A 76 4.49 4.11 2.80
N ILE A 77 3.69 4.66 3.71
CA ILE A 77 3.92 6.01 4.25
C ILE A 77 5.29 6.09 4.94
N LEU A 78 5.64 5.10 5.75
CA LEU A 78 6.94 5.05 6.42
C LEU A 78 8.10 4.97 5.42
N MET A 79 7.97 4.17 4.36
CA MET A 79 8.97 4.06 3.30
C MET A 79 9.12 5.38 2.52
N LEU A 80 8.02 6.04 2.16
CA LEU A 80 8.05 7.35 1.50
C LEU A 80 8.74 8.41 2.38
N ASN A 81 8.50 8.39 3.69
CA ASN A 81 9.12 9.33 4.63
C ASN A 81 10.64 9.17 4.73
N ILE A 82 11.18 7.97 4.49
CA ILE A 82 12.63 7.72 4.45
C ILE A 82 13.22 7.83 3.03
N GLY A 83 12.45 8.36 2.07
CA GLY A 83 12.91 8.63 0.72
C GLY A 83 12.89 7.43 -0.23
N TRP A 84 12.17 6.35 0.12
CA TRP A 84 11.92 5.28 -0.82
C TRP A 84 11.13 5.80 -2.03
N LYS A 85 11.45 5.27 -3.20
CA LYS A 85 10.76 5.57 -4.46
C LYS A 85 10.47 4.27 -5.22
N PRO A 86 9.35 4.22 -5.96
CA PRO A 86 9.06 3.08 -6.82
C PRO A 86 10.06 3.00 -7.97
N GLU A 87 10.50 1.79 -8.30
CA GLU A 87 11.48 1.54 -9.38
C GLU A 87 10.91 0.63 -10.47
N SER A 88 10.03 -0.31 -10.09
CA SER A 88 9.39 -1.25 -11.02
C SER A 88 7.91 -0.90 -11.28
N ASN A 89 7.35 -1.46 -12.36
CA ASN A 89 5.91 -1.34 -12.64
C ASN A 89 5.04 -1.85 -11.49
N GLN A 90 5.49 -2.89 -10.77
CA GLN A 90 4.78 -3.40 -9.60
C GLN A 90 4.78 -2.38 -8.45
N ASP A 91 5.91 -1.71 -8.23
CA ASP A 91 6.02 -0.69 -7.18
C ASP A 91 5.11 0.51 -7.48
N TRP A 92 5.13 0.98 -8.72
CA TRP A 92 4.27 2.07 -9.17
C TRP A 92 2.78 1.71 -9.08
N CYS A 93 2.41 0.52 -9.54
CA CYS A 93 1.05 0.00 -9.45
C CYS A 93 0.57 -0.08 -8.00
N GLY A 94 1.39 -0.71 -7.15
CA GLY A 94 1.06 -0.92 -5.74
C GLY A 94 0.98 0.37 -4.93
N MET A 95 1.95 1.27 -5.10
CA MET A 95 1.93 2.60 -4.48
C MET A 95 0.66 3.35 -4.84
N SER A 96 0.35 3.44 -6.14
CA SER A 96 -0.82 4.18 -6.63
C SER A 96 -2.13 3.56 -6.14
N ALA A 97 -2.22 2.22 -6.13
CA ALA A 97 -3.39 1.50 -5.62
C ALA A 97 -3.63 1.69 -4.12
N LEU A 98 -2.57 1.79 -3.31
CA LEU A 98 -2.67 2.02 -1.86
C LEU A 98 -3.03 3.46 -1.53
N ILE A 99 -2.38 4.45 -2.17
CA ILE A 99 -2.65 5.88 -1.98
C ILE A 99 -4.07 6.20 -2.43
N PHE A 100 -4.48 5.74 -3.61
CA PHE A 100 -5.85 5.94 -4.09
C PHE A 100 -6.88 5.30 -3.15
N ARG A 101 -6.63 4.11 -2.59
CA ARG A 101 -7.55 3.48 -1.64
C ARG A 101 -7.79 4.30 -0.38
N SER A 102 -6.74 4.93 0.16
CA SER A 102 -6.87 5.85 1.31
C SER A 102 -7.63 7.13 0.97
N ASN A 103 -7.65 7.51 -0.31
CA ASN A 103 -8.06 8.82 -0.78
C ASN A 103 -9.07 8.74 -1.94
N ARG A 104 -9.97 7.75 -1.90
CA ARG A 104 -10.88 7.43 -3.02
C ARG A 104 -11.79 8.58 -3.48
N THR A 105 -11.96 9.60 -2.66
CA THR A 105 -12.77 10.79 -2.95
C THR A 105 -11.96 11.94 -3.53
N LEU A 106 -10.63 11.87 -3.49
CA LEU A 106 -9.79 12.92 -4.04
C LEU A 106 -9.73 12.82 -5.56
N PRO A 107 -9.77 13.96 -6.27
CA PRO A 107 -9.53 14.00 -7.70
C PRO A 107 -8.06 13.72 -8.02
N LEU A 108 -7.78 13.32 -9.27
CA LEU A 108 -6.45 12.91 -9.74
C LEU A 108 -5.38 13.97 -9.44
N GLU A 109 -5.69 15.24 -9.66
CA GLU A 109 -4.77 16.36 -9.45
C GLU A 109 -4.35 16.47 -7.99
N GLN A 110 -5.28 16.24 -7.05
CA GLN A 110 -4.99 16.27 -5.62
C GLN A 110 -4.20 15.03 -5.18
N LEU A 111 -4.46 13.86 -5.76
CA LEU A 111 -3.64 12.66 -5.51
C LEU A 111 -2.19 12.90 -5.93
N VAL A 112 -1.97 13.44 -7.12
CA VAL A 112 -0.62 13.75 -7.63
C VAL A 112 0.05 14.87 -6.81
N ALA A 113 -0.70 15.89 -6.41
CA ALA A 113 -0.20 16.97 -5.56
C ALA A 113 0.20 16.49 -4.15
N SER A 114 -0.44 15.43 -3.64
CA SER A 114 -0.13 14.86 -2.32
C SER A 114 1.15 14.04 -2.26
N LEU A 115 1.74 13.72 -3.42
CA LEU A 115 2.98 12.93 -3.49
C LEU A 115 4.20 13.75 -3.03
N PRO A 116 5.18 13.10 -2.35
CA PRO A 116 6.47 13.70 -2.10
C PRO A 116 7.16 14.21 -3.38
N GLU A 117 7.95 15.28 -3.27
CA GLU A 117 8.66 15.87 -4.42
C GLU A 117 9.63 14.91 -5.11
N SER A 118 10.14 13.91 -4.38
CA SER A 118 11.04 12.88 -4.90
C SER A 118 10.35 11.89 -5.85
N ILE A 119 9.02 11.85 -5.90
CA ILE A 119 8.26 10.95 -6.76
C ILE A 119 8.02 11.62 -8.11
N ASP A 120 8.34 10.89 -9.19
CA ASP A 120 8.00 11.31 -10.55
C ASP A 120 6.47 11.37 -10.72
N LYS A 121 5.95 12.61 -10.69
CA LYS A 121 4.52 12.91 -10.82
C LYS A 121 3.97 12.51 -12.18
N GLN A 122 4.77 12.53 -13.25
CA GLN A 122 4.31 12.15 -14.58
C GLN A 122 4.01 10.65 -14.63
N THR A 123 4.95 9.83 -14.19
CA THR A 123 4.75 8.37 -14.11
C THR A 123 3.63 8.03 -13.13
N ALA A 124 3.59 8.66 -11.95
CA ALA A 124 2.55 8.43 -10.96
C ALA A 124 1.14 8.73 -11.50
N THR A 125 0.98 9.78 -12.31
CA THR A 125 -0.31 10.16 -12.90
C THR A 125 -0.91 9.01 -13.71
N GLY A 126 -0.11 8.35 -14.56
CA GLY A 126 -0.58 7.21 -15.36
C GLY A 126 -1.05 6.04 -14.49
N TRP A 127 -0.33 5.74 -13.42
CA TRP A 127 -0.70 4.67 -12.50
C TRP A 127 -1.90 4.99 -11.61
N PHE A 128 -2.10 6.26 -11.25
CA PHE A 128 -3.34 6.69 -10.59
C PHE A 128 -4.55 6.58 -11.49
N VAL A 129 -4.44 6.96 -12.77
CA VAL A 129 -5.52 6.75 -13.75
C VAL A 129 -5.88 5.26 -13.82
N ALA A 130 -4.89 4.38 -13.95
CA ALA A 130 -5.13 2.94 -13.96
C ALA A 130 -5.82 2.44 -12.67
N ALA A 131 -5.45 2.98 -11.50
CA ALA A 131 -6.08 2.64 -10.22
C ALA A 131 -7.56 3.08 -10.15
N ILE A 132 -7.86 4.28 -10.68
CA ILE A 132 -9.22 4.83 -10.74
C ILE A 132 -10.10 4.00 -11.70
N GLU A 133 -9.58 3.69 -12.88
CA GLU A 133 -10.28 2.88 -13.89
C GLU A 133 -10.56 1.46 -13.38
N GLU A 134 -9.58 0.81 -12.75
CA GLU A 134 -9.76 -0.52 -12.15
C GLU A 134 -10.88 -0.52 -11.10
N ASP A 135 -10.93 0.51 -10.24
CA ASP A 135 -11.98 0.64 -9.23
C ASP A 135 -13.36 0.91 -9.85
N ALA A 136 -13.43 1.75 -10.88
CA ALA A 136 -14.67 2.01 -11.61
C ALA A 136 -15.19 0.73 -12.27
N HIS A 137 -14.31 -0.02 -12.93
CA HIS A 137 -14.64 -1.30 -13.58
C HIS A 137 -15.11 -2.35 -12.56
N TYR A 138 -14.42 -2.48 -11.41
CA TYR A 138 -14.84 -3.37 -10.33
C TYR A 138 -16.24 -3.01 -9.81
N ARG A 139 -16.52 -1.72 -9.57
CA ARG A 139 -17.82 -1.25 -9.07
C ARG A 139 -18.95 -1.48 -10.08
N TYR A 140 -18.70 -1.21 -11.35
CA TYR A 140 -19.67 -1.43 -12.43
C TYR A 140 -20.10 -2.90 -12.49
N ASN A 141 -19.12 -3.81 -12.53
CA ASN A 141 -19.40 -5.23 -12.63
C ASN A 141 -20.02 -5.83 -11.37
N ARG A 142 -19.81 -5.20 -10.19
CA ARG A 142 -20.46 -5.62 -8.95
C ARG A 142 -21.94 -5.22 -8.90
N LYS A 143 -22.32 -4.10 -9.52
CA LYS A 143 -23.73 -3.65 -9.60
C LYS A 143 -24.54 -4.40 -10.67
N SER A 144 -23.88 -4.97 -11.66
CA SER A 144 -24.48 -5.75 -12.75
C SER A 144 -24.77 -7.22 -12.37
N ARG A 145 -24.64 -7.57 -11.09
CA ARG A 145 -24.91 -8.89 -10.51
C ARG A 145 -25.95 -8.76 -9.42
#